data_AF-A0A820A3F1-F1
#
_entry.id   AF-A0A820A3F1-F1
#
_cell.length_a   1.000
_cell.length_b   1.000
_cell.length_c   1.000
_cell.angle_alpha   90.00
_cell.angle_beta   90.00
_cell.angle_gamma   90.00
#
_symmetry.space_group_name_H-M   'P 1'
#
loop_
_entity.id
_entity.type
_entity.pdbx_description
1 polymer ?
#
loop_
_entity_poly.entity_id
_entity_poly.type
_entity_poly.pdbx_seq_one_letter_code
_entity_poly.pdbx_strand_id
1 'polypeptide(L)'
;MTEYVQKYSKPMVKATSSIYDPNLIQSSSLLLNLYLYLQTIITSLRETIGKREWYKHAFKLKLTEYRQWFSPKMEFLLEGIVAQIRQIMERAVEDDNKISPDEDIMLCSQSSMATTNLCIKLCQEWESIDYPDINIRYTALIKLTNTICEQCQHYARRTAHKLSENKYFTDL
;
A
#
# COMPACT_ATOMS: atom_id res chain seq x y z
N MET A 1 22.31 -8.53 -9.99
CA MET A 1 21.30 -8.15 -8.97
C MET A 1 21.57 -6.77 -8.35
N THR A 2 22.68 -6.11 -8.68
CA THR A 2 23.14 -4.88 -7.99
C THR A 2 22.96 -3.59 -8.80
N GLU A 3 22.49 -3.65 -10.04
CA GLU A 3 22.30 -2.46 -10.91
C GLU A 3 20.88 -1.88 -10.89
N TYR A 4 19.90 -2.61 -10.35
CA TYR A 4 18.48 -2.19 -10.34
C TYR A 4 18.15 -1.10 -9.31
N VAL A 5 19.00 -0.91 -8.29
CA VAL A 5 18.77 0.06 -7.20
C VAL A 5 19.25 1.48 -7.56
N GLN A 6 20.15 1.61 -8.55
CA GLN A 6 20.77 2.91 -8.86
C GLN A 6 19.98 3.77 -9.88
N LYS A 7 19.06 3.19 -10.65
CA LYS A 7 18.34 3.91 -11.70
C LYS A 7 17.20 4.80 -11.20
N TYR A 8 16.82 4.69 -9.92
CA TYR A 8 15.69 5.43 -9.33
C TYR A 8 16.10 6.59 -8.39
N SER A 9 17.38 6.98 -8.38
CA SER A 9 17.90 8.04 -7.49
C SER A 9 18.14 9.39 -8.20
N LYS A 10 17.20 9.88 -9.02
CA LYS A 10 17.21 11.28 -9.51
C LYS A 10 15.84 11.96 -9.36
N PRO A 11 15.82 13.27 -9.07
CA PRO A 11 14.67 13.93 -8.44
C PRO A 11 13.51 14.13 -9.42
N MET A 12 12.32 13.70 -9.00
CA MET A 12 11.07 13.85 -9.74
C MET A 12 10.58 15.32 -9.72
N VAL A 13 10.40 15.88 -10.91
CA VAL A 13 9.70 17.15 -11.18
C VAL A 13 8.79 16.82 -12.38
N LYS A 14 7.46 16.93 -12.37
CA LYS A 14 6.53 17.93 -11.81
C LYS A 14 5.29 17.22 -11.23
N ALA A 15 4.75 17.81 -10.17
CA ALA A 15 3.48 17.42 -9.56
C ALA A 15 2.32 17.48 -10.57
N THR A 16 1.84 16.33 -11.00
CA THR A 16 0.40 16.17 -11.26
C THR A 16 -0.29 16.34 -9.91
N SER A 17 -1.26 17.25 -9.82
CA SER A 17 -1.94 17.55 -8.56
C SER A 17 -2.63 16.28 -8.06
N SER A 18 -2.00 15.62 -7.08
CA SER A 18 -2.58 14.50 -6.36
C SER A 18 -3.95 14.93 -5.84
N ILE A 19 -5.01 14.26 -6.30
CA ILE A 19 -6.39 14.46 -5.81
C ILE A 19 -6.48 14.19 -4.29
N TYR A 20 -5.49 13.50 -3.73
CA TYR A 20 -5.40 13.11 -2.33
C TYR A 20 -4.38 13.96 -1.55
N ASP A 21 -4.73 14.31 -0.32
CA ASP A 21 -3.90 15.10 0.59
C ASP A 21 -2.56 14.37 0.85
N PRO A 22 -1.42 14.92 0.39
CA PRO A 22 -0.12 14.30 0.60
C PRO A 22 0.22 14.15 2.09
N ASN A 23 -0.31 15.02 2.95
CA ASN A 23 -0.10 14.93 4.39
C ASN A 23 -0.82 13.72 4.98
N LEU A 24 -1.99 13.34 4.45
CA LEU A 24 -2.72 12.14 4.88
C LEU A 24 -1.88 10.88 4.62
N ILE A 25 -1.41 10.71 3.38
CA ILE A 25 -0.61 9.54 2.98
C ILE A 25 0.71 9.46 3.75
N GLN A 26 1.39 10.60 3.92
CA GLN A 26 2.65 10.64 4.67
C GLN A 26 2.42 10.32 6.15
N SER A 27 1.39 10.93 6.76
CA SER A 27 1.10 10.76 8.18
C SER A 27 0.59 9.36 8.50
N SER A 28 -0.22 8.75 7.63
CA SER A 28 -0.66 7.37 7.78
C SER A 28 0.51 6.39 7.68
N SER A 29 1.43 6.62 6.74
CA SER A 29 2.64 5.80 6.59
C SER A 29 3.55 5.88 7.80
N LEU A 30 3.79 7.10 8.33
CA LEU A 30 4.57 7.28 9.57
C LEU A 30 3.93 6.58 10.76
N LEU A 31 2.61 6.68 10.88
CA LEU A 31 1.85 6.02 11.94
C LEU A 31 1.93 4.48 11.84
N LEU A 32 1.80 3.94 10.62
CA LEU A 32 1.97 2.51 10.34
C LEU A 32 3.37 2.03 10.72
N ASN A 33 4.40 2.76 10.29
CA ASN A 33 5.79 2.43 10.61
C ASN A 33 6.02 2.43 12.12
N LEU A 34 5.52 3.43 12.84
CA LEU A 34 5.63 3.47 14.29
C LEU A 34 4.97 2.26 14.96
N TYR A 35 3.78 1.87 14.50
CA TYR A 35 3.08 0.69 15.01
C TYR A 35 3.91 -0.58 14.79
N LEU A 36 4.41 -0.79 13.57
CA LEU A 36 5.20 -1.98 13.23
C LEU A 36 6.53 -2.02 13.99
N TYR A 37 7.23 -0.88 14.13
CA TYR A 37 8.46 -0.81 14.90
C TYR A 37 8.23 -1.12 16.38
N LEU A 38 7.14 -0.61 16.98
CA LEU A 38 6.79 -0.96 18.36
C LEU A 38 6.50 -2.46 18.48
N GLN A 39 5.77 -3.06 17.53
CA GLN A 39 5.52 -4.49 17.49
C GLN A 39 6.82 -5.30 17.45
N THR A 40 7.76 -4.93 16.57
CA THR A 40 9.07 -5.56 16.47
C THR A 40 9.87 -5.42 17.77
N ILE A 41 10.02 -4.20 18.30
CA ILE A 41 10.77 -3.92 19.52
C ILE A 41 10.22 -4.74 20.69
N ILE A 42 8.90 -4.76 20.88
CA ILE A 42 8.25 -5.49 21.97
C ILE A 42 8.47 -7.00 21.83
N THR A 43 8.37 -7.53 20.61
CA THR A 43 8.59 -8.95 20.34
C THR A 43 10.04 -9.33 20.64
N SER A 44 11.00 -8.57 20.13
CA SER A 44 12.44 -8.81 20.36
C SER A 44 12.84 -8.68 21.82
N LEU A 45 12.32 -7.67 22.54
CA LEU A 45 12.61 -7.50 23.97
C LEU A 45 12.04 -8.66 24.80
N ARG A 46 10.83 -9.14 24.47
CA ARG A 46 10.21 -10.29 25.13
C ARG A 46 11.02 -11.56 24.95
N GLU A 47 11.57 -11.78 23.77
CA GLU A 47 12.42 -12.94 23.47
C GLU A 47 13.78 -12.84 24.17
N THR A 48 14.35 -11.64 24.28
CA THR A 48 15.71 -11.42 24.82
C THR A 48 15.76 -11.39 26.34
N ILE A 49 14.77 -10.77 27.02
CA ILE A 49 14.84 -10.46 28.47
C ILE A 49 14.39 -11.65 29.34
N GLY A 50 13.86 -12.72 28.75
CA GLY A 50 13.29 -13.85 29.50
C GLY A 50 11.96 -13.49 30.17
N LYS A 51 11.04 -14.46 30.27
CA LYS A 51 9.63 -14.19 30.59
C LYS A 51 9.40 -13.44 31.91
N ARG A 52 10.12 -13.77 32.99
CA ARG A 52 9.92 -13.16 34.32
C ARG A 52 10.35 -11.68 34.37
N GLU A 53 11.54 -11.37 33.85
CA GLU A 53 12.04 -9.99 33.84
C GLU A 53 11.27 -9.14 32.82
N TRP A 54 10.82 -9.73 31.70
CA TRP A 54 9.95 -9.04 30.74
C TRP A 54 8.70 -8.47 31.40
N TYR A 55 7.91 -9.27 32.13
CA TYR A 55 6.66 -8.78 32.73
C TYR A 55 6.91 -7.67 33.78
N LYS A 56 8.03 -7.72 34.50
CA LYS A 56 8.43 -6.71 35.48
C LYS A 56 8.79 -5.36 34.84
N HIS A 57 9.42 -5.37 33.67
CA HIS A 57 9.86 -4.17 32.96
C HIS A 57 8.80 -3.64 31.97
N ALA A 58 8.08 -4.52 31.27
CA ALA A 58 7.04 -4.16 30.31
C ALA A 58 5.87 -3.43 30.97
N PHE A 59 5.50 -3.80 32.20
CA PHE A 59 4.47 -3.12 32.98
C PHE A 59 4.88 -1.67 33.32
N LYS A 60 6.15 -1.42 33.63
CA LYS A 60 6.66 -0.07 33.93
C LYS A 60 6.63 0.85 32.72
N LEU A 61 6.84 0.30 31.53
CA LEU A 61 6.85 1.06 30.28
C LEU A 61 5.47 1.11 29.60
N LYS A 62 4.44 0.45 30.17
CA LYS A 62 3.11 0.26 29.57
C LYS A 62 3.14 -0.28 28.12
N LEU A 63 4.23 -0.96 27.76
CA LEU A 63 4.44 -1.43 26.38
C LEU A 63 3.47 -2.52 25.98
N THR A 64 2.88 -3.23 26.94
CA THR A 64 1.89 -4.28 26.67
C THR A 64 0.59 -3.73 26.07
N GLU A 65 0.30 -2.45 26.24
CA GLU A 65 -0.94 -1.80 25.80
C GLU A 65 -0.76 -0.99 24.50
N TYR A 66 0.43 -1.03 23.88
CA TYR A 66 0.77 -0.16 22.75
C TYR A 66 -0.27 -0.18 21.62
N ARG A 67 -0.88 -1.34 21.35
CA ARG A 67 -1.89 -1.51 20.30
C ARG A 67 -3.11 -0.60 20.53
N GLN A 68 -3.50 -0.35 21.78
CA GLN A 68 -4.63 0.53 22.11
C GLN A 68 -4.36 2.00 21.79
N TRP A 69 -3.09 2.42 21.76
CA TRP A 69 -2.72 3.80 21.43
C TRP A 69 -3.16 4.19 20.02
N PHE A 70 -3.21 3.19 19.13
CA PHE A 70 -3.56 3.30 17.72
C PHE A 70 -5.03 3.07 17.43
N SER A 71 -5.83 2.53 18.37
CA SER A 71 -7.24 2.19 18.11
C SER A 71 -8.07 3.32 17.48
N PRO A 72 -8.04 4.57 17.99
CA PRO A 72 -8.78 5.67 17.36
C PRO A 72 -8.18 6.14 16.01
N LYS A 73 -6.98 5.69 15.66
CA LYS A 73 -6.20 6.14 14.51
C LYS A 73 -6.09 5.06 13.44
N MET A 74 -6.61 3.85 13.69
CA MET A 74 -6.65 2.77 12.70
C MET A 74 -7.53 3.15 11.50
N GLU A 75 -8.61 3.89 11.72
CA GLU A 75 -9.43 4.42 10.61
C GLU A 75 -8.65 5.38 9.72
N PHE A 76 -7.91 6.33 10.32
CA PHE A 76 -7.04 7.25 9.59
C PHE A 76 -5.92 6.53 8.82
N LEU A 77 -5.35 5.48 9.42
CA LEU A 77 -4.36 4.64 8.77
C LEU A 77 -4.94 3.95 7.54
N LEU A 78 -6.16 3.39 7.65
CA LEU A 78 -6.87 2.77 6.54
C LEU A 78 -7.19 3.77 5.42
N GLU A 79 -7.63 4.98 5.78
CA GLU A 79 -7.89 6.05 4.81
C GLU A 79 -6.63 6.42 4.03
N GLY A 80 -5.48 6.53 4.71
CA GLY A 80 -4.22 6.80 4.04
C GLY A 80 -3.74 5.66 3.15
N ILE A 81 -3.95 4.40 3.54
CA ILE A 81 -3.68 3.23 2.67
C ILE A 81 -4.57 3.28 1.42
N VAL A 82 -5.87 3.54 1.59
CA VAL A 82 -6.81 3.68 0.47
C VAL A 82 -6.40 4.80 -0.47
N ALA A 83 -6.04 5.97 0.07
CA ALA A 83 -5.56 7.11 -0.71
C ALA A 83 -4.28 6.75 -1.49
N GLN A 84 -3.36 6.01 -0.88
CA GLN A 84 -2.14 5.55 -1.53
C GLN A 84 -2.42 4.57 -2.68
N ILE A 85 -3.35 3.62 -2.51
CA ILE A 85 -3.78 2.70 -3.59
C ILE A 85 -4.27 3.52 -4.78
N ARG A 86 -5.22 4.44 -4.54
CA ARG A 86 -5.84 5.23 -5.60
C ARG A 86 -4.83 6.08 -6.36
N GLN A 87 -3.95 6.76 -5.63
CA GLN A 87 -2.90 7.59 -6.22
C GLN A 87 -1.94 6.79 -7.11
N ILE A 88 -1.54 5.59 -6.70
CA ILE A 88 -0.60 4.78 -7.47
C ILE A 88 -1.30 4.15 -8.68
N MET A 89 -2.55 3.73 -8.53
CA MET A 89 -3.37 3.21 -9.63
C MET A 89 -3.59 4.24 -10.73
N GLU A 90 -3.85 5.50 -10.36
CA GLU A 90 -3.92 6.61 -11.31
C GLU A 90 -2.61 6.77 -12.10
N ARG A 91 -1.46 6.76 -11.42
CA ARG A 91 -0.14 6.87 -12.07
C ARG A 91 0.18 5.67 -12.97
N ALA A 92 -0.14 4.45 -12.52
CA ALA A 92 0.11 3.24 -13.31
C ALA A 92 -0.62 3.31 -14.65
N VAL A 93 -1.88 3.76 -14.65
CA VAL A 93 -2.62 4.00 -15.91
C VAL A 93 -1.95 5.09 -16.75
N GLU A 94 -1.46 6.17 -16.15
CA GLU A 94 -0.78 7.24 -16.91
C GLU A 94 0.51 6.75 -17.58
N ASP A 95 1.29 5.91 -16.92
CA ASP A 95 2.56 5.38 -17.44
C ASP A 95 2.37 4.40 -18.60
N ASP A 96 1.27 3.64 -18.62
CA ASP A 96 0.91 2.75 -19.75
C ASP A 96 0.56 3.51 -21.04
N ASN A 97 0.42 4.83 -21.02
CA ASN A 97 0.27 5.64 -22.24
C ASN A 97 1.51 5.62 -23.17
N LYS A 98 2.62 5.04 -22.74
CA LYS A 98 3.88 5.02 -23.50
C LYS A 98 4.15 3.71 -24.23
N ILE A 99 3.25 2.73 -24.17
CA ILE A 99 3.43 1.45 -24.86
C ILE A 99 3.40 1.70 -26.37
N SER A 100 4.56 1.54 -27.00
CA SER A 100 4.68 1.61 -28.46
C SER A 100 4.08 0.34 -29.08
N PRO A 101 3.39 0.44 -30.22
CA PRO A 101 2.81 -0.72 -30.90
C PRO A 101 3.83 -1.76 -31.40
N ASP A 102 5.13 -1.44 -31.40
CA ASP A 102 6.19 -2.25 -31.99
C ASP A 102 6.93 -3.18 -30.98
N GLU A 103 6.61 -3.12 -29.69
CA GLU A 103 7.22 -4.04 -28.71
C GLU A 103 6.39 -5.33 -28.60
N ASP A 104 7.02 -6.45 -28.94
CA ASP A 104 6.50 -7.82 -28.86
C ASP A 104 5.54 -8.00 -27.67
N ILE A 105 4.38 -8.58 -27.98
CA ILE A 105 3.24 -8.85 -27.10
C ILE A 105 3.71 -9.30 -25.71
N MET A 106 3.93 -8.35 -24.80
CA MET A 106 4.02 -8.66 -23.38
C MET A 106 2.64 -9.12 -22.96
N LEU A 107 2.52 -10.38 -22.51
CA LEU A 107 1.28 -10.98 -22.02
C LEU A 107 0.59 -10.13 -20.93
N CYS A 108 1.34 -9.26 -20.24
CA CYS A 108 0.84 -8.24 -19.31
C CYS A 108 1.60 -6.93 -19.51
N SER A 109 0.89 -5.78 -19.55
CA SER A 109 1.55 -4.47 -19.55
C SER A 109 2.35 -4.23 -18.26
N GLN A 110 3.40 -3.40 -18.34
CA GLN A 110 4.20 -3.06 -17.17
C GLN A 110 3.36 -2.42 -16.06
N SER A 111 2.37 -1.59 -16.41
CA SER A 111 1.48 -1.02 -15.40
C SER A 111 0.54 -2.04 -14.75
N SER A 112 0.12 -3.08 -15.48
CA SER A 112 -0.68 -4.19 -14.93
C SER A 112 0.10 -4.97 -13.87
N MET A 113 1.37 -5.26 -14.13
CA MET A 113 2.25 -5.91 -13.16
C MET A 113 2.52 -5.01 -11.94
N ALA A 114 2.79 -3.72 -12.16
CA ALA A 114 3.02 -2.76 -11.08
C ALA A 114 1.80 -2.62 -10.16
N THR A 115 0.62 -2.52 -10.75
CA THR A 115 -0.69 -2.51 -10.09
C THR A 115 -0.90 -3.77 -9.24
N THR A 116 -0.66 -4.94 -9.83
CA THR A 116 -0.85 -6.22 -9.14
C THR A 116 0.11 -6.38 -7.95
N ASN A 117 1.39 -6.08 -8.16
CA ASN A 117 2.40 -6.14 -7.10
C ASN A 117 2.10 -5.18 -5.94
N LEU A 118 1.53 -4.01 -6.24
CA LEU A 118 1.11 -3.07 -5.20
C LEU A 118 -0.02 -3.65 -4.34
N CYS A 119 -1.08 -4.18 -4.97
CA CYS A 119 -2.19 -4.79 -4.24
C CYS A 119 -1.70 -5.93 -3.35
N ILE A 120 -0.78 -6.78 -3.84
CA ILE A 120 -0.16 -7.84 -3.05
C ILE A 120 0.59 -7.26 -1.85
N LYS A 121 1.46 -6.27 -2.07
CA LYS A 121 2.24 -5.64 -1.01
C LYS A 121 1.35 -5.05 0.08
N LEU A 122 0.25 -4.41 -0.29
CA LEU A 122 -0.67 -3.80 0.67
C LEU A 122 -1.45 -4.83 1.48
N CYS A 123 -1.85 -5.95 0.85
CA CYS A 123 -2.42 -7.07 1.59
C CYS A 123 -1.41 -7.63 2.61
N GLN A 124 -0.14 -7.79 2.22
CA GLN A 124 0.93 -8.25 3.11
C GLN A 124 1.20 -7.26 4.25
N GLU A 125 1.23 -5.95 3.96
CA GLU A 125 1.38 -4.91 4.97
C GLU A 125 0.22 -4.96 5.96
N TRP A 126 -1.02 -5.09 5.47
CA TRP A 126 -2.19 -5.23 6.32
C TRP A 126 -2.14 -6.50 7.19
N GLU A 127 -1.71 -7.64 6.63
CA GLU A 127 -1.50 -8.89 7.39
C GLU A 127 -0.46 -8.70 8.50
N SER A 128 0.63 -7.99 8.22
CA SER A 128 1.73 -7.76 9.17
C SER A 128 1.33 -6.94 10.40
N ILE A 129 0.27 -6.12 10.29
CA ILE A 129 -0.26 -5.32 11.40
C ILE A 129 -0.83 -6.24 12.49
N ASP A 130 -1.37 -7.40 12.12
CA ASP A 130 -1.97 -8.39 13.03
C ASP A 130 -2.77 -7.71 14.16
N TYR A 131 -3.67 -6.79 13.79
CA TYR A 131 -4.36 -5.96 14.78
C TYR A 131 -5.28 -6.83 15.65
N PRO A 132 -5.33 -6.67 16.98
CA PRO A 132 -6.00 -7.64 17.86
C PRO A 132 -7.52 -7.54 17.83
N ASP A 133 -8.06 -6.36 17.48
CA ASP A 133 -9.49 -6.13 17.42
C ASP A 133 -10.08 -6.73 16.12
N ILE A 134 -10.94 -7.73 16.29
CA ILE A 134 -11.56 -8.47 15.18
C ILE A 134 -12.53 -7.61 14.37
N ASN A 135 -13.25 -6.66 14.99
CA ASN A 135 -14.20 -5.81 14.30
C ASN A 135 -13.48 -4.81 13.40
N ILE A 136 -12.39 -4.21 13.91
CA ILE A 136 -11.51 -3.33 13.13
C ILE A 136 -10.88 -4.14 12.00
N ARG A 137 -10.43 -5.37 12.27
CA ARG A 137 -9.85 -6.23 11.23
C ARG A 137 -10.81 -6.53 10.10
N TYR A 138 -12.03 -6.92 10.44
CA TYR A 138 -13.06 -7.25 9.47
C TYR A 138 -13.46 -6.02 8.63
N THR A 139 -13.64 -4.87 9.28
CA THR A 139 -13.97 -3.60 8.62
C THR A 139 -12.86 -3.17 7.65
N ALA A 140 -11.60 -3.29 8.07
CA ALA A 140 -10.45 -3.00 7.24
C ALA A 140 -10.37 -3.89 6.00
N LEU A 141 -10.58 -5.20 6.16
CA LEU A 141 -10.60 -6.15 5.05
C LEU A 141 -11.68 -5.78 4.03
N ILE A 142 -12.90 -5.47 4.47
CA ILE A 142 -13.97 -5.03 3.56
C ILE A 142 -13.56 -3.76 2.81
N LYS A 143 -13.03 -2.74 3.51
CA LYS A 143 -12.60 -1.47 2.90
C LYS A 143 -11.48 -1.69 1.87
N LEU A 144 -10.48 -2.50 2.21
CA LEU A 144 -9.35 -2.82 1.32
C LEU A 144 -9.83 -3.60 0.09
N THR A 145 -10.65 -4.65 0.26
CA THR A 145 -11.20 -5.42 -0.85
C THR A 145 -12.03 -4.54 -1.78
N ASN A 146 -12.94 -3.74 -1.25
CA ASN A 146 -13.75 -2.83 -2.07
C ASN A 146 -12.86 -1.84 -2.84
N THR A 147 -11.86 -1.26 -2.18
CA THR A 147 -10.92 -0.33 -2.83
C THR A 147 -10.15 -1.02 -3.95
N ILE A 148 -9.60 -2.20 -3.72
CA ILE A 148 -8.87 -2.96 -4.76
C ILE A 148 -9.81 -3.26 -5.94
N CYS A 149 -11.03 -3.74 -5.69
CA CYS A 149 -12.00 -4.04 -6.74
C CYS A 149 -12.41 -2.80 -7.55
N GLU A 150 -12.69 -1.67 -6.87
CA GLU A 150 -12.97 -0.38 -7.50
C GLU A 150 -11.83 0.06 -8.42
N GLN A 151 -10.59 -0.07 -7.95
CA GLN A 151 -9.43 0.36 -8.70
C GLN A 151 -9.11 -0.59 -9.87
N CYS A 152 -9.29 -1.90 -9.70
CA CYS A 152 -9.21 -2.86 -10.81
C CYS A 152 -10.26 -2.55 -11.89
N GLN A 153 -11.50 -2.23 -11.50
CA GLN A 153 -12.54 -1.82 -12.43
C GLN A 153 -12.17 -0.50 -13.13
N HIS A 154 -11.63 0.47 -12.40
CA HIS A 154 -11.17 1.73 -12.96
C HIS A 154 -10.06 1.52 -13.99
N TYR A 155 -9.04 0.74 -13.64
CA TYR A 155 -7.94 0.36 -14.52
C TYR A 155 -8.47 -0.30 -15.81
N ALA A 156 -9.32 -1.32 -15.68
CA ALA A 156 -9.90 -2.02 -16.83
C ALA A 156 -10.68 -1.09 -17.77
N ARG A 157 -11.51 -0.19 -17.21
CA ARG A 157 -12.26 0.81 -18.00
C ARG A 157 -11.34 1.78 -18.74
N ARG A 158 -10.28 2.28 -18.08
CA ARG A 158 -9.34 3.21 -18.72
C ARG A 158 -8.53 2.52 -19.80
N THR A 159 -8.08 1.29 -19.58
CA THR A 159 -7.38 0.51 -20.61
C THR A 159 -8.28 0.25 -21.81
N ALA A 160 -9.54 -0.15 -21.60
CA ALA A 160 -10.51 -0.35 -22.69
C ALA A 160 -10.76 0.94 -23.49
N HIS A 161 -10.93 2.08 -22.82
CA HIS A 161 -11.08 3.38 -23.47
C HIS A 161 -9.88 3.69 -24.37
N LYS A 162 -8.66 3.53 -23.85
CA LYS A 162 -7.44 3.81 -24.63
C LYS A 162 -7.27 2.88 -25.83
N LEU A 163 -7.59 1.59 -25.68
CA LEU A 163 -7.54 0.66 -26.80
C LEU A 163 -8.52 1.07 -27.91
N SER A 164 -9.69 1.61 -27.54
CA SER A 164 -10.64 2.15 -28.51
C SER A 164 -10.14 3.44 -29.20
N GLU A 165 -9.52 4.36 -28.45
CA GLU A 165 -8.93 5.60 -29.00
C GLU A 165 -7.77 5.31 -29.97
N ASN A 166 -6.93 4.34 -29.62
CA ASN A 166 -5.78 3.93 -30.42
C ASN A 166 -6.16 2.95 -31.56
N LYS A 167 -7.45 2.69 -31.78
CA LYS A 167 -7.96 1.83 -32.86
C LYS A 167 -7.41 0.39 -32.86
N TYR A 168 -6.99 -0.14 -31.69
CA TYR A 168 -6.50 -1.52 -31.60
C TYR A 168 -7.58 -2.57 -31.95
N PHE A 169 -8.86 -2.20 -31.92
CA PHE A 169 -10.00 -3.08 -32.20
C PHE A 169 -10.81 -2.71 -33.46
N THR A 170 -10.32 -1.85 -34.36
CA THR A 170 -11.13 -1.39 -35.52
C THR A 170 -11.33 -2.40 -36.66
N ASP A 171 -10.88 -3.65 -36.52
CA ASP A 171 -11.03 -4.69 -37.56
C ASP A 171 -11.93 -5.87 -37.10
N LEU A 172 -13.10 -5.57 -36.52
CA LEU A 172 -14.21 -6.53 -36.36
C LEU A 172 -15.46 -6.06 -37.11
#